data_AF-A0A519UK56-F1
#
_entry.id   AF-A0A519UK56-F1
#
_cell.length_a   1.000
_cell.length_b   1.000
_cell.length_c   1.000
_cell.angle_alpha   90.00
_cell.angle_beta   90.00
_cell.angle_gamma   90.00
#
_symmetry.space_group_name_H-M   'P 1'
#
loop_
_entity.id
_entity.type
_entity.pdbx_description
1 polymer ?
#
loop_
_entity_poly.entity_id
_entity_poly.type
_entity_poly.pdbx_seq_one_letter_code
_entity_poly.pdbx_strand_id
1 'polypeptide(L)'
;MFDTDLHKYSNANGTMTFEDKKHADEYRTAIRRHEGCLLIQPALKDKKLYRLFMINPLAFWRWRLYFTKEYYKFPYKNWKEIEKNRVPVPMPEKGYCIIDF
;
A
#
# COMPACT_ATOMS: atom_id res chain seq x y z
N MET A 1 -7.51 -10.42 -0.56
CA MET A 1 -7.18 -11.05 0.73
C MET A 1 -7.80 -10.21 1.84
N PHE A 2 -8.41 -10.82 2.86
CA PHE A 2 -8.94 -10.08 4.01
C PHE A 2 -7.82 -9.51 4.89
N ASP A 3 -8.15 -8.63 5.83
CA ASP A 3 -7.19 -8.11 6.81
C ASP A 3 -6.64 -9.28 7.63
N THR A 4 -5.40 -9.63 7.32
CA THR A 4 -4.57 -10.60 8.04
C THR A 4 -3.43 -9.84 8.71
N ASP A 5 -2.45 -10.55 9.28
CA ASP A 5 -1.34 -9.91 10.00
C ASP A 5 -0.37 -9.16 9.07
N LEU A 6 -0.51 -9.32 7.76
CA LEU A 6 0.26 -8.63 6.72
C LEU A 6 -0.64 -7.70 5.92
N HIS A 7 -0.38 -6.40 6.04
CA HIS A 7 -1.04 -5.36 5.29
C HIS A 7 -0.20 -4.99 4.07
N LYS A 8 -0.75 -5.26 2.89
CA LYS A 8 -0.11 -4.90 1.62
C LYS A 8 -0.63 -3.56 1.12
N TYR A 9 0.28 -2.74 0.61
CA TYR A 9 -0.01 -1.41 0.06
C TYR A 9 0.62 -1.25 -1.31
N SER A 10 0.02 -0.37 -2.12
CA SER A 10 0.56 -0.02 -3.42
C SER A 10 0.05 1.33 -3.91
N ASN A 11 0.75 1.91 -4.88
CA ASN A 11 0.24 3.01 -5.68
C ASN A 11 -0.73 2.52 -6.76
N ALA A 12 -1.41 3.42 -7.46
CA ALA A 12 -2.46 3.00 -8.41
C ALA A 12 -1.94 2.24 -9.65
N ASN A 13 -0.65 2.41 -9.99
CA ASN A 13 0.01 1.78 -11.15
C ASN A 13 0.92 0.60 -10.77
N GLY A 14 0.96 0.19 -9.50
CA GLY A 14 1.71 -0.99 -9.07
C GLY A 14 3.23 -0.89 -9.19
N THR A 15 3.80 0.30 -9.41
CA THR A 15 5.26 0.50 -9.47
C THR A 15 5.89 0.49 -8.09
N MET A 16 5.10 0.76 -7.04
CA MET A 16 5.50 0.59 -5.65
C MET A 16 4.53 -0.39 -4.99
N THR A 17 5.09 -1.43 -4.38
CA THR A 17 4.36 -2.42 -3.59
C THR A 17 5.19 -2.79 -2.38
N PHE A 18 4.59 -2.76 -1.19
CA PHE A 18 5.24 -3.18 0.04
C PHE A 18 4.24 -3.81 1.01
N GLU A 19 4.76 -4.52 2.00
CA GLU A 19 4.00 -5.22 3.01
C GLU A 19 4.46 -4.74 4.40
N ASP A 20 3.52 -4.54 5.31
CA ASP A 20 3.78 -4.15 6.71
C ASP A 20 3.03 -5.07 7.64
N LYS A 21 3.52 -5.22 8.88
CA LYS A 21 2.87 -6.02 9.90
C LYS A 21 1.78 -5.22 10.59
N LYS A 22 0.67 -5.88 10.91
CA LYS A 22 -0.52 -5.26 11.51
C LYS A 22 -0.30 -4.56 12.87
N HIS A 23 0.76 -4.93 13.59
CA HIS A 23 0.92 -4.59 15.01
C HIS A 23 1.85 -3.43 15.33
N ALA A 24 2.59 -2.91 14.37
CA ALA A 24 3.41 -1.74 14.61
C ALA A 24 2.62 -0.46 14.29
N ASP A 25 3.09 0.68 14.79
CA ASP A 25 2.63 2.02 14.41
C ASP A 25 2.97 2.38 12.93
N GLU A 26 2.98 1.36 12.08
CA GLU A 26 3.61 1.21 10.78
C GLU A 26 2.82 1.88 9.64
N TYR A 27 1.59 2.36 9.87
CA TYR A 27 0.94 3.20 8.84
C TYR A 27 1.77 4.45 8.53
N ARG A 28 2.53 4.97 9.52
CA ARG A 28 3.50 6.05 9.31
C ARG A 28 4.68 5.59 8.47
N THR A 29 5.11 4.34 8.64
CA THR A 29 6.14 3.70 7.80
C THR A 29 5.64 3.58 6.36
N ALA A 30 4.40 3.15 6.17
CA ALA A 30 3.74 3.09 4.87
C ALA A 30 3.68 4.46 4.17
N ILE A 31 3.32 5.52 4.91
CA ILE A 31 3.32 6.91 4.41
C ILE A 31 4.75 7.35 4.06
N ARG A 32 5.71 7.17 4.96
CA ARG A 32 7.12 7.56 4.75
C ARG A 32 7.74 6.85 3.55
N ARG A 33 7.46 5.55 3.38
CA ARG A 33 7.93 4.78 2.21
C ARG A 33 7.33 5.33 0.92
N HIS A 34 6.03 5.64 0.93
CA HIS A 34 5.35 6.26 -0.20
C HIS A 34 5.90 7.66 -0.52
N GLU A 35 6.11 8.51 0.49
CA GLU A 35 6.72 9.84 0.32
C GLU A 35 8.15 9.74 -0.22
N GLY A 36 8.95 8.80 0.28
CA GLY A 36 10.29 8.51 -0.24
C GLY A 36 10.26 8.11 -1.73
N CYS A 37 9.28 7.31 -2.14
CA CYS A 37 9.09 7.01 -3.56
C CYS A 37 8.73 8.21 -4.41
N LEU A 38 7.85 9.08 -3.91
CA LEU A 38 7.46 10.29 -4.63
C LEU A 38 8.64 11.24 -4.83
N LEU A 39 9.63 11.23 -3.92
CA LEU A 39 10.87 12.00 -4.09
C LEU A 39 11.77 11.42 -5.20
N ILE A 40 11.89 10.08 -5.27
CA ILE A 40 12.74 9.41 -6.28
C ILE A 40 12.07 9.43 -7.66
N GLN A 41 10.75 9.26 -7.71
CA GLN A 41 9.95 9.20 -8.92
C GLN A 41 8.82 10.23 -8.85
N PRO A 42 9.10 11.53 -9.02
CA PRO A 42 8.08 12.59 -8.99
C PRO A 42 7.05 12.47 -10.12
N ALA A 43 7.39 11.73 -11.19
CA ALA A 43 6.51 11.41 -12.30
C ALA A 43 5.44 10.34 -11.98
N LEU A 44 5.44 9.80 -10.76
CA LEU A 44 4.34 9.00 -10.23
C LEU A 44 3.05 9.84 -10.25
N LYS A 45 2.27 9.67 -11.33
CA LYS A 45 0.96 10.32 -11.50
C LYS A 45 0.01 10.09 -10.32
N ASP A 46 0.22 9.02 -9.57
CA ASP A 46 -0.59 8.65 -8.42
C ASP A 46 0.07 9.03 -7.08
N LYS A 47 -0.33 10.18 -6.54
CA LYS A 47 0.05 10.63 -5.19
C LYS A 47 -0.64 9.85 -4.07
N LYS A 48 -1.62 9.00 -4.38
CA LYS A 48 -2.42 8.27 -3.39
C LYS A 48 -1.83 6.88 -3.10
N LEU A 49 -1.81 6.54 -1.82
CA LEU A 49 -1.50 5.20 -1.33
C LEU A 49 -2.78 4.39 -1.18
N TYR A 50 -2.80 3.17 -1.74
CA TYR A 50 -3.93 2.25 -1.68
C TYR A 50 -3.62 1.07 -0.78
N ARG A 51 -4.63 0.59 -0.04
CA ARG A 51 -4.58 -0.70 0.64
C ARG A 51 -5.04 -1.82 -0.29
N LEU A 52 -4.39 -2.96 -0.21
CA LEU A 52 -4.68 -4.15 -1.03
C LEU A 52 -5.41 -5.26 -0.27
N PHE A 53 -5.60 -5.07 1.04
CA PHE A 53 -6.37 -5.96 1.89
C PHE A 53 -7.78 -5.43 2.09
N MET A 54 -8.75 -6.34 2.21
CA MET A 54 -10.15 -6.05 2.45
C MET A 54 -10.46 -6.10 3.94
N ILE A 55 -11.40 -5.26 4.39
CA ILE A 55 -11.96 -5.38 5.74
C ILE A 55 -12.70 -6.72 5.84
N ASN A 56 -12.51 -7.44 6.96
CA ASN A 56 -13.28 -8.66 7.23
C ASN A 56 -14.61 -8.32 7.91
N PRO A 57 -15.76 -8.38 7.22
CA PRO A 57 -17.04 -8.00 7.82
C PRO A 57 -17.47 -8.92 8.96
N LEU A 58 -17.02 -10.19 8.96
CA LEU A 58 -17.36 -11.18 9.98
C LEU A 58 -16.59 -10.98 11.29
N ALA A 59 -15.50 -10.22 11.26
CA ALA A 59 -14.69 -9.92 12.45
C ALA A 59 -15.25 -8.68 13.20
N PHE A 60 -16.49 -8.79 13.69
CA PHE A 60 -17.20 -7.65 14.29
C PHE A 60 -16.50 -7.04 15.51
N TRP A 61 -15.75 -7.85 16.27
CA TRP A 61 -14.91 -7.39 17.38
C TRP A 61 -13.79 -6.42 16.95
N ARG A 62 -13.48 -6.34 15.64
CA ARG A 62 -12.51 -5.41 15.06
C ARG A 62 -13.14 -4.15 14.47
N TRP A 63 -14.48 -4.01 14.46
CA TRP A 63 -15.14 -2.89 13.78
C TRP A 63 -14.70 -1.52 14.30
N ARG A 64 -14.51 -1.37 15.61
CA ARG A 64 -13.97 -0.14 16.18
C ARG A 64 -12.62 0.24 15.57
N LEU A 65 -11.76 -0.74 15.26
CA LEU A 65 -10.46 -0.51 14.63
C LEU A 65 -10.61 -0.05 13.17
N TYR A 66 -11.61 -0.56 12.44
CA TYR A 66 -11.89 -0.16 11.06
C TYR A 66 -12.22 1.32 10.93
N PHE A 67 -12.85 1.91 11.95
CA PHE A 67 -13.16 3.35 11.97
C PHE A 67 -12.07 4.22 12.62
N THR A 68 -11.28 3.67 13.55
CA THR A 68 -10.33 4.47 14.33
C THR A 68 -8.90 4.43 13.82
N LYS A 69 -8.46 3.34 13.18
CA LYS A 69 -7.07 3.18 12.74
C LYS A 69 -6.85 3.78 11.35
N GLU A 70 -5.76 4.52 11.22
CA GLU A 70 -5.45 5.28 10.00
C GLU A 70 -5.23 4.41 8.76
N TYR A 71 -4.68 3.20 8.91
CA TYR A 71 -4.44 2.31 7.77
C TYR A 71 -5.73 1.81 7.09
N TYR A 72 -6.88 1.83 7.77
CA TYR A 72 -8.18 1.56 7.12
C TYR A 72 -8.77 2.78 6.40
N LYS A 73 -8.25 3.99 6.67
CA LYS A 73 -8.66 5.22 5.97
C LYS A 73 -8.12 5.29 4.54
N PHE A 74 -7.08 4.52 4.21
CA PHE A 74 -6.59 4.43 2.85
C PHE A 74 -7.64 3.78 1.93
N PRO A 75 -7.80 4.28 0.69
CA PRO A 75 -8.71 3.70 -0.27
C PRO A 75 -8.29 2.26 -0.60
N TYR A 76 -9.28 1.37 -0.70
CA TYR A 76 -9.06 0.01 -1.17
C TYR A 76 -8.87 -0.01 -2.68
N LYS A 77 -7.93 -0.84 -3.15
CA LYS A 77 -7.85 -1.22 -4.55
C LYS A 77 -7.56 -2.70 -4.67
N ASN A 78 -8.20 -3.36 -5.64
CA ASN A 78 -7.99 -4.79 -5.84
C ASN A 78 -6.61 -5.03 -6.47
N TRP A 79 -5.91 -6.06 -5.99
CA TRP A 79 -4.62 -6.48 -6.57
C TRP A 79 -4.72 -6.73 -8.08
N LYS A 80 -5.80 -7.37 -8.55
CA LYS A 80 -5.99 -7.65 -9.98
C LYS A 80 -6.07 -6.38 -10.84
N GLU A 81 -6.64 -5.30 -10.30
CA GLU A 81 -6.72 -4.00 -10.99
C GLU A 81 -5.35 -3.33 -11.06
N ILE A 82 -4.53 -3.50 -10.02
CA ILE A 82 -3.17 -2.98 -9.99
C ILE A 82 -2.28 -3.76 -10.95
N GLU A 83 -2.40 -5.08 -10.98
CA GLU A 83 -1.65 -5.95 -11.87
C GLU A 83 -1.91 -5.61 -13.34
N LYS A 84 -3.17 -5.31 -13.70
CA LYS A 84 -3.54 -4.86 -15.05
C LYS A 84 -2.95 -3.49 -15.40
N ASN A 85 -2.88 -2.59 -14.42
CA ASN A 85 -2.33 -1.25 -14.58
C ASN A 85 -0.81 -1.19 -14.38
N ARG A 86 -0.18 -2.35 -14.09
CA ARG A 86 1.25 -2.44 -13.89
C ARG A 86 1.89 -2.21 -15.25
N VAL A 87 2.33 -0.98 -15.45
CA VAL A 87 3.15 -0.63 -16.61
C VAL A 87 4.39 -1.52 -16.49
N PRO A 88 4.66 -2.41 -17.46
CA PRO A 88 5.94 -3.08 -17.52
C PRO A 88 6.96 -1.96 -17.70
N VAL A 89 7.68 -1.64 -16.63
CA VAL A 89 8.75 -0.65 -16.74
C VAL A 89 9.78 -1.30 -17.68
N PRO A 90 10.08 -0.73 -18.86
CA PRO A 90 11.22 -1.22 -19.64
C PRO A 90 12.41 -1.08 -18.70
N MET A 91 13.05 -2.20 -18.34
CA MET A 91 14.09 -2.23 -17.30
C MET A 91 15.02 -1.02 -17.42
N PRO A 92 14.94 -0.04 -16.50
CA PRO A 92 15.98 0.95 -16.40
C PRO A 92 16.94 0.47 -15.31
N GLU A 93 18.22 0.71 -15.51
CA GLU A 93 19.33 0.38 -14.60
C GLU A 93 19.20 0.99 -13.17
N LYS A 94 18.07 1.62 -12.82
CA LYS A 94 17.81 2.20 -11.48
C LYS A 94 16.34 2.11 -11.07
N GLY A 95 16.12 1.53 -9.90
CA GLY A 95 15.19 2.08 -8.92
C GLY A 95 13.84 1.38 -8.80
N TYR A 96 13.83 0.15 -8.28
CA TYR A 96 12.76 -0.17 -7.35
C TYR A 96 12.85 0.77 -6.15
N CYS A 97 11.74 1.29 -5.65
CA CYS A 97 11.70 1.79 -4.27
C CYS A 97 11.67 0.61 -3.29
N ILE A 98 12.74 -0.17 -3.24
CA ILE A 98 12.94 -1.09 -2.12
C ILE A 98 13.56 -0.22 -1.03
N ILE A 99 12.74 0.26 -0.11
CA ILE A 99 13.20 0.99 1.05
C ILE A 99 13.32 -0.03 2.18
N ASP A 100 14.45 -0.75 2.17
CA ASP A 100 14.89 -1.59 3.28
C ASP A 100 15.62 -0.69 4.29
N PHE A 101 15.14 -0.68 5.53
CA PHE A 101 15.83 -0.10 6.69
C PHE A 101 16.28 -1.24 7.60
#